data_AF-A0A4Q2UUG5-F1
#
_entry.id   AF-A0A4Q2UUG5-F1
#
_cell.length_a   1.000
_cell.length_b   1.000
_cell.length_c   1.000
_cell.angle_alpha   90.00
_cell.angle_beta   90.00
_cell.angle_gamma   90.00
#
_symmetry.space_group_name_H-M   'P 1'
#
loop_
_entity.id
_entity.type
_entity.pdbx_description
1 polymer ?
#
loop_
_entity_poly.entity_id
_entity_poly.type
_entity_poly.pdbx_seq_one_letter_code
_entity_poly.pdbx_strand_id
1 'polypeptide(L)'
;MKLTILTKLLLEEGWQTSHSQHAHTLFMYSHKSGSPSLLIPFGSSEQVPIGTFNAILRSARQKKRHENWLSFLLTTHTARVVLEKQDDMLWGRIELPGLLIATRGCSVDCVRDTLRSLLLSQVDQYDSSYRKAIDSMHFNPVYDTTAVWELIKQLKANHIADETGLDIDLLGSFMTGASFPCPDQATRLERSIRELGRQLMQVSIR
;
A
#
# COMPACT_ATOMS: atom_id res chain seq x y z
N MET A 1 6.29 10.75 -6.58
CA MET A 1 7.65 10.64 -7.18
C MET A 1 7.57 9.79 -8.44
N LYS A 2 8.25 10.13 -9.55
CA LYS A 2 8.28 9.26 -10.73
C LYS A 2 8.87 7.89 -10.43
N LEU A 3 8.24 6.83 -10.94
CA LEU A 3 8.67 5.45 -10.76
C LEU A 3 10.13 5.21 -11.23
N THR A 4 10.54 5.86 -12.32
CA THR A 4 11.92 5.78 -12.83
C THR A 4 12.96 6.34 -11.87
N ILE A 5 12.62 7.35 -11.08
CA ILE A 5 13.51 7.92 -10.06
C ILE A 5 13.58 6.96 -8.87
N LEU A 6 12.45 6.41 -8.45
CA LEU A 6 12.41 5.40 -7.39
C LEU A 6 13.26 4.17 -7.73
N THR A 7 13.17 3.65 -8.96
CA THR A 7 14.00 2.54 -9.42
C THR A 7 15.49 2.88 -9.33
N LYS A 8 15.91 4.07 -9.77
CA LYS A 8 17.31 4.50 -9.66
C LYS A 8 17.78 4.57 -8.21
N LEU A 9 16.97 5.16 -7.32
CA LEU A 9 17.28 5.26 -5.90
C LEU A 9 17.45 3.87 -5.26
N LEU A 10 16.61 2.90 -5.60
CA LEU A 10 16.75 1.52 -5.09
C LEU A 10 18.07 0.89 -5.55
N LEU A 11 18.42 1.05 -6.84
CA LEU A 11 19.68 0.53 -7.38
C LEU A 11 20.90 1.18 -6.70
N GLU A 12 20.88 2.50 -6.50
CA GLU A 12 21.93 3.25 -5.79
C GLU A 12 22.08 2.79 -4.33
N GLU A 13 20.98 2.39 -3.69
CA GLU A 13 20.96 1.83 -2.33
C GLU A 13 21.43 0.37 -2.24
N GLY A 14 21.86 -0.23 -3.35
CA GLY A 14 22.41 -1.58 -3.43
C GLY A 14 21.38 -2.68 -3.71
N TRP A 15 20.15 -2.32 -4.07
CA TRP A 15 19.17 -3.30 -4.54
C TRP A 15 19.51 -3.78 -5.93
N GLN A 16 19.27 -5.06 -6.19
CA GLN A 16 19.50 -5.70 -7.47
C GLN A 16 18.17 -6.15 -8.09
N THR A 17 18.07 -6.01 -9.40
CA THR A 17 16.91 -6.51 -10.16
C THR A 17 17.20 -7.92 -10.65
N SER A 18 16.35 -8.90 -10.33
CA SER A 18 16.53 -10.27 -10.82
C SER A 18 15.68 -10.57 -12.05
N HIS A 19 14.45 -10.10 -12.08
CA HIS A 19 13.49 -10.48 -13.11
C HIS A 19 12.38 -9.43 -13.28
N SER A 20 11.94 -9.23 -14.52
CA SER A 20 10.72 -8.49 -14.83
C SER A 20 9.61 -9.46 -15.21
N GLN A 21 8.53 -9.49 -14.44
CA GLN A 21 7.36 -10.34 -14.70
C GLN A 21 6.11 -9.47 -14.73
N HIS A 22 5.23 -9.68 -15.71
CA HIS A 22 3.91 -9.02 -15.78
C HIS A 22 3.95 -7.50 -15.62
N ALA A 23 4.91 -6.81 -16.27
CA ALA A 23 5.13 -5.37 -16.11
C ALA A 23 5.49 -4.92 -14.68
N HIS A 24 6.10 -5.80 -13.88
CA HIS A 24 6.66 -5.51 -12.56
C HIS A 24 8.14 -5.91 -12.54
N THR A 25 8.95 -5.19 -11.76
CA THR A 25 10.35 -5.50 -11.50
C THR A 25 10.51 -6.00 -10.08
N LEU A 26 11.14 -7.16 -9.93
CA LEU A 26 11.56 -7.70 -8.64
C LEU A 26 12.92 -7.12 -8.25
N PHE A 27 12.96 -6.43 -7.11
CA PHE A 27 14.17 -5.95 -6.47
C PHE A 27 14.47 -6.82 -5.24
N MET A 28 15.73 -7.23 -5.10
CA MET A 28 16.24 -7.97 -3.96
C MET A 28 17.52 -7.31 -3.43
N TYR A 29 17.65 -7.20 -2.11
CA TYR A 29 18.84 -6.59 -1.50
C TYR A 29 20.06 -7.54 -1.43
N SER A 30 19.83 -8.86 -1.44
CA SER A 30 20.87 -9.88 -1.47
C SER A 30 20.33 -11.17 -2.09
N HIS A 31 21.19 -11.96 -2.72
CA HIS A 31 20.83 -13.27 -3.27
C HIS A 31 20.59 -14.36 -2.21
N LYS A 32 20.73 -14.05 -0.91
CA LYS A 32 20.50 -15.02 0.16
C LYS A 32 19.00 -15.22 0.38
N SER A 33 18.60 -16.48 0.58
CA SER A 33 17.22 -16.84 0.98
C SER A 33 16.80 -16.06 2.23
N GLY A 34 15.60 -15.47 2.20
CA GLY A 34 15.07 -14.60 3.26
C GLY A 34 15.50 -13.13 3.18
N SER A 35 16.04 -12.69 2.04
CA SER A 35 16.31 -11.26 1.82
C SER A 35 15.04 -10.48 1.53
N PRO A 36 14.95 -9.23 2.00
CA PRO A 36 13.85 -8.32 1.64
C PRO A 36 13.66 -8.25 0.12
N SER A 37 12.41 -8.34 -0.31
CA SER A 37 12.02 -8.33 -1.71
C SER A 37 10.97 -7.26 -1.97
N LEU A 38 11.12 -6.52 -3.06
CA LEU A 38 10.15 -5.52 -3.52
C LEU A 38 9.72 -5.88 -4.92
N LEU A 39 8.43 -6.06 -5.15
CA LEU A 39 7.87 -6.26 -6.48
C LEU A 39 7.03 -5.02 -6.82
N ILE A 40 7.55 -4.18 -7.71
CA ILE A 40 6.99 -2.85 -8.00
C ILE A 40 6.69 -2.79 -9.51
N PRO A 41 5.64 -2.10 -9.96
CA PRO A 41 5.38 -1.93 -11.39
C PRO A 41 6.61 -1.35 -12.11
N PHE A 42 6.74 -1.68 -13.39
CA PHE A 42 7.71 -1.14 -14.32
C PHE A 42 6.96 -0.44 -15.45
N GLY A 43 7.32 0.81 -15.77
CA GLY A 43 6.61 1.58 -16.78
C GLY A 43 6.81 3.10 -16.67
N SER A 44 6.49 3.80 -17.75
CA SER A 44 6.79 5.23 -18.00
C SER A 44 6.10 6.21 -17.05
N SER A 45 6.76 7.37 -16.86
CA SER A 45 6.35 8.72 -16.36
C SER A 45 5.44 8.88 -15.15
N GLU A 46 4.80 7.83 -14.67
CA GLU A 46 3.79 7.88 -13.64
C GLU A 46 4.40 8.16 -12.28
N GLN A 47 3.66 8.95 -11.51
CA GLN A 47 4.04 9.29 -10.17
C GLN A 47 3.54 8.18 -9.24
N VAL A 48 4.41 7.60 -8.43
CA VAL A 48 3.99 6.77 -7.32
C VAL A 48 3.33 7.67 -6.27
N PRO A 49 2.12 7.32 -5.78
CA PRO A 49 1.46 8.00 -4.68
C PRO A 49 2.32 8.01 -3.43
N ILE A 50 2.13 9.02 -2.57
CA ILE A 50 3.04 9.27 -1.45
C ILE A 50 3.01 8.16 -0.39
N GLY A 51 1.83 7.59 -0.09
CA GLY A 51 1.69 6.51 0.87
C GLY A 51 2.43 5.25 0.41
N THR A 52 2.22 4.87 -0.85
CA THR A 52 2.86 3.74 -1.51
C THR A 52 4.37 3.95 -1.65
N PHE A 53 4.80 5.15 -2.02
CA PHE A 53 6.20 5.52 -2.07
C PHE A 53 6.87 5.39 -0.70
N ASN A 54 6.24 5.93 0.35
CA ASN A 54 6.73 5.84 1.72
C ASN A 54 6.81 4.38 2.20
N ALA A 55 5.81 3.55 1.86
CA ALA A 55 5.84 2.13 2.18
C ALA A 55 7.02 1.41 1.53
N ILE A 56 7.29 1.69 0.25
CA ILE A 56 8.45 1.15 -0.47
C ILE A 56 9.75 1.58 0.21
N LEU A 57 9.92 2.86 0.55
CA LEU A 57 11.12 3.32 1.25
C LEU A 57 11.30 2.69 2.64
N ARG A 58 10.21 2.56 3.41
CA ARG A 58 10.26 1.91 4.73
C ARG A 58 10.71 0.46 4.58
N SER A 59 10.11 -0.29 3.65
CA SER A 59 10.51 -1.67 3.36
C SER A 59 11.96 -1.74 2.89
N ALA A 60 12.38 -0.83 2.01
CA ALA A 60 13.73 -0.78 1.45
C ALA A 60 14.82 -0.50 2.52
N ARG A 61 14.49 0.27 3.55
CA ARG A 61 15.41 0.60 4.66
C ARG A 61 15.56 -0.53 5.68
N GLN A 62 14.61 -1.46 5.73
CA GLN A 62 14.67 -2.59 6.65
C GLN A 62 15.59 -3.69 6.09
N LYS A 63 16.88 -3.39 5.99
CA LYS A 63 17.94 -4.26 5.42
C LYS A 63 18.31 -5.47 6.31
N LYS A 64 17.61 -5.69 7.43
CA LYS A 64 17.85 -6.81 8.37
C LYS A 64 17.09 -8.06 7.94
N ARG A 65 17.56 -9.23 8.40
CA ARG A 65 16.89 -10.52 8.20
C ARG A 65 15.51 -10.45 8.85
N HIS A 66 14.45 -10.48 8.04
CA HIS A 66 13.08 -10.58 8.53
C HIS A 66 12.70 -12.03 8.74
N GLU A 67 11.60 -12.24 9.46
CA GLU A 67 10.81 -13.45 9.29
C GLU A 67 10.56 -13.65 7.79
N ASN A 68 10.76 -14.88 7.33
CA ASN A 68 10.58 -15.20 5.93
C ASN A 68 9.09 -15.04 5.58
N TRP A 69 8.75 -14.16 4.63
CA TRP A 69 7.36 -13.99 4.19
C TRP A 69 6.70 -15.33 3.82
N LEU A 70 7.47 -16.31 3.35
CA LEU A 70 6.98 -17.67 3.09
C LEU A 70 6.42 -18.33 4.36
N SER A 71 7.12 -18.28 5.49
CA SER A 71 6.58 -18.84 6.75
C SER A 71 5.34 -18.09 7.23
N PHE A 72 5.29 -16.77 6.97
CA PHE A 72 4.12 -15.96 7.29
C PHE A 72 2.88 -16.38 6.48
N LEU A 73 3.06 -16.77 5.20
CA LEU A 73 1.95 -17.24 4.36
C LEU A 73 1.23 -18.46 4.93
N LEU A 74 1.96 -19.37 5.58
CA LEU A 74 1.40 -20.61 6.12
C LEU A 74 0.58 -20.40 7.41
N THR A 75 0.79 -19.27 8.10
CA THR A 75 0.12 -18.96 9.38
C THR A 75 -0.92 -17.85 9.27
N THR A 76 -0.93 -17.10 8.16
CA THR A 76 -1.89 -16.02 7.93
C THR A 76 -3.05 -16.45 7.05
N HIS A 77 -4.27 -16.08 7.43
CA HIS A 77 -5.47 -16.28 6.62
C HIS A 77 -5.96 -15.00 5.94
N THR A 78 -5.35 -13.85 6.27
CA THR A 78 -5.78 -12.56 5.75
C THR A 78 -4.56 -11.72 5.34
N ALA A 79 -4.61 -11.17 4.13
CA ALA A 79 -3.69 -10.12 3.69
C ALA A 79 -4.44 -8.81 3.52
N ARG A 80 -3.86 -7.73 4.03
CA ARG A 80 -4.39 -6.38 3.76
C ARG A 80 -3.95 -5.94 2.37
N VAL A 81 -4.91 -5.55 1.55
CA VAL A 81 -4.67 -4.84 0.29
C VAL A 81 -4.84 -3.37 0.57
N VAL A 82 -3.73 -2.66 0.74
CA VAL A 82 -3.75 -1.22 1.03
C VAL A 82 -3.88 -0.47 -0.29
N LEU A 83 -4.96 0.29 -0.43
CA LEU A 83 -5.35 1.00 -1.64
C LEU A 83 -5.09 2.49 -1.50
N GLU A 84 -4.58 3.12 -2.55
CA GLU A 84 -4.34 4.57 -2.59
C GLU A 84 -4.82 5.10 -3.94
N LYS A 85 -5.72 6.08 -3.90
CA LYS A 85 -6.26 6.68 -5.11
C LYS A 85 -5.26 7.70 -5.68
N GLN A 86 -5.08 7.66 -6.99
CA GLN A 86 -4.34 8.68 -7.73
C GLN A 86 -5.00 8.89 -9.08
N ASP A 87 -5.49 10.10 -9.28
CA ASP A 87 -6.26 10.48 -10.47
C ASP A 87 -7.40 9.46 -10.70
N ASP A 88 -7.47 8.87 -11.90
CA ASP A 88 -8.46 7.86 -12.29
C ASP A 88 -8.03 6.42 -12.02
N MET A 89 -6.89 6.22 -11.33
CA MET A 89 -6.31 4.91 -11.03
C MET A 89 -6.28 4.64 -9.53
N LEU A 90 -6.27 3.35 -9.19
CA LEU A 90 -6.02 2.86 -7.85
C LEU A 90 -4.65 2.18 -7.82
N TRP A 91 -3.78 2.64 -6.94
CA TRP A 91 -2.63 1.88 -6.51
C TRP A 91 -3.04 0.93 -5.42
N GLY A 92 -2.44 -0.25 -5.40
CA GLY A 92 -2.60 -1.19 -4.30
C GLY A 92 -1.30 -1.85 -3.93
N ARG A 93 -1.18 -2.22 -2.66
CA ARG A 93 -0.02 -2.94 -2.17
C ARG A 93 -0.37 -3.94 -1.09
N ILE A 94 0.47 -4.96 -0.97
CA ILE A 94 0.49 -5.90 0.13
C ILE A 94 1.85 -5.75 0.82
N GLU A 95 1.81 -5.62 2.14
CA GLU A 95 3.00 -5.55 2.99
C GLU A 95 3.04 -6.81 3.88
N LEU A 96 3.97 -7.72 3.58
CA LEU A 96 4.29 -8.91 4.38
C LEU A 96 5.69 -8.75 5.00
N PRO A 97 6.03 -9.50 6.08
CA PRO A 97 7.37 -9.49 6.64
C PRO A 97 8.44 -9.83 5.58
N GLY A 98 9.24 -8.85 5.17
CA GLY A 98 10.28 -9.04 4.16
C GLY A 98 9.81 -9.08 2.69
N LEU A 99 8.53 -8.84 2.41
CA LEU A 99 8.01 -8.75 1.04
C LEU A 99 7.01 -7.58 0.91
N LEU A 100 7.25 -6.69 -0.05
CA LEU A 100 6.28 -5.70 -0.47
C LEU A 100 5.96 -5.91 -1.95
N ILE A 101 4.69 -6.06 -2.27
CA ILE A 101 4.20 -6.09 -3.65
C ILE A 101 3.32 -4.87 -3.85
N ALA A 102 3.60 -4.08 -4.88
CA ALA A 102 2.77 -2.96 -5.29
C ALA A 102 2.29 -3.18 -6.74
N THR A 103 1.09 -2.72 -7.04
CA THR A 103 0.50 -2.73 -8.38
C THR A 103 -0.45 -1.54 -8.54
N ARG A 104 -1.07 -1.44 -9.71
CA ARG A 104 -2.09 -0.44 -10.01
C ARG A 104 -3.17 -1.03 -10.93
N GLY A 105 -4.36 -0.46 -10.88
CA GLY A 105 -5.50 -0.88 -11.68
C GLY A 105 -6.64 0.13 -11.65
N CYS A 106 -7.67 -0.10 -12.45
CA CYS A 106 -8.83 0.79 -12.56
C CYS A 106 -9.92 0.51 -11.50
N SER A 107 -9.83 -0.62 -10.79
CA SER A 107 -10.81 -1.02 -9.77
C SER A 107 -10.15 -1.79 -8.63
N VAL A 108 -10.85 -1.87 -7.49
CA VAL A 108 -10.40 -2.64 -6.32
C VAL A 108 -10.19 -4.12 -6.67
N ASP A 109 -11.12 -4.72 -7.41
CA ASP A 109 -11.02 -6.12 -7.83
C ASP A 109 -9.82 -6.34 -8.76
N CYS A 110 -9.62 -5.44 -9.74
CA CYS A 110 -8.47 -5.50 -10.66
C CYS A 110 -7.13 -5.47 -9.90
N VAL A 111 -7.00 -4.56 -8.95
CA VAL A 111 -5.81 -4.43 -8.10
C VAL A 111 -5.63 -5.67 -7.22
N ARG A 112 -6.69 -6.12 -6.55
CA ARG A 112 -6.67 -7.32 -5.68
C ARG A 112 -6.23 -8.56 -6.44
N ASP A 113 -6.84 -8.80 -7.60
CA ASP A 113 -6.59 -10.00 -8.39
C ASP A 113 -5.17 -9.97 -8.98
N THR A 114 -4.69 -8.80 -9.41
CA THR A 114 -3.29 -8.61 -9.84
C THR A 114 -2.31 -8.89 -8.70
N LEU A 115 -2.55 -8.35 -7.49
CA LEU A 115 -1.70 -8.61 -6.32
C LEU A 115 -1.68 -10.09 -5.95
N ARG A 116 -2.84 -10.77 -6.01
CA ARG A 116 -2.93 -12.22 -5.78
C ARG A 116 -2.10 -12.99 -6.80
N SER A 117 -2.24 -12.68 -8.09
CA SER A 117 -1.47 -13.32 -9.17
C SER A 117 0.04 -13.10 -9.01
N LEU A 118 0.46 -11.90 -8.65
CA LEU A 118 1.87 -11.59 -8.39
C LEU A 118 2.40 -12.36 -7.18
N LEU A 119 1.63 -12.47 -6.10
CA LEU A 119 2.01 -13.25 -4.93
C LEU A 119 2.12 -14.75 -5.24
N LEU A 120 1.19 -15.28 -6.05
CA LEU A 120 1.24 -16.66 -6.56
C LEU A 120 2.51 -16.89 -7.39
N SER A 121 2.87 -15.97 -8.28
CA SER A 121 4.07 -16.12 -9.11
C SER A 121 5.37 -16.16 -8.30
N GLN A 122 5.38 -15.59 -7.09
CA GLN A 122 6.53 -15.69 -6.19
C GLN A 122 6.66 -17.05 -5.51
N VAL A 123 5.59 -17.86 -5.46
CA VAL A 123 5.61 -19.17 -4.80
C VAL A 123 5.63 -20.36 -5.76
N ASP A 124 5.59 -20.14 -7.07
CA ASP A 124 5.48 -21.20 -8.10
C ASP A 124 6.61 -22.26 -8.02
N GLN A 125 7.79 -21.87 -7.54
CA GLN A 125 8.95 -22.75 -7.38
C GLN A 125 9.01 -23.48 -6.02
N TYR A 126 8.06 -23.23 -5.12
CA TYR A 126 8.03 -23.79 -3.78
C TYR A 126 6.98 -24.90 -3.65
N ASP A 127 6.89 -25.49 -2.46
CA ASP A 127 5.92 -26.54 -2.17
C ASP A 127 4.47 -26.07 -2.37
N SER A 128 3.61 -26.99 -2.82
CA SER A 128 2.19 -26.72 -3.11
C SER A 128 1.40 -26.16 -1.92
N SER A 129 1.86 -26.35 -0.68
CA SER A 129 1.26 -25.78 0.53
C SER A 129 1.20 -24.25 0.48
N TYR A 130 2.21 -23.56 -0.05
CA TYR A 130 2.21 -22.09 -0.15
C TYR A 130 1.14 -21.58 -1.12
N ARG A 131 0.96 -22.27 -2.25
CA ARG A 131 -0.10 -21.95 -3.21
C ARG A 131 -1.49 -22.12 -2.57
N LYS A 132 -1.73 -23.26 -1.91
CA LYS A 132 -2.98 -23.51 -1.17
C LYS A 132 -3.24 -22.44 -0.11
N ALA A 133 -2.20 -22.01 0.61
CA ALA A 133 -2.32 -20.95 1.61
C ALA A 133 -2.79 -19.63 0.96
N ILE A 134 -2.17 -19.20 -0.14
CA ILE A 134 -2.57 -17.99 -0.87
C ILE A 134 -3.99 -18.11 -1.45
N ASP A 135 -4.35 -19.26 -2.03
CA ASP A 135 -5.68 -19.50 -2.59
C ASP A 135 -6.78 -19.40 -1.50
N SER A 136 -6.48 -19.86 -0.28
CA SER A 136 -7.38 -19.75 0.87
C SER A 136 -7.37 -18.39 1.57
N MET A 137 -6.43 -17.51 1.22
CA MET A 137 -6.22 -16.24 1.90
C MET A 137 -7.30 -15.21 1.52
N HIS A 138 -7.84 -14.53 2.52
CA HIS A 138 -8.75 -13.42 2.34
C HIS A 138 -7.98 -12.12 2.10
N PHE A 139 -8.15 -11.50 0.93
CA PHE A 139 -7.51 -10.24 0.57
C PHE A 139 -8.44 -9.09 0.93
N ASN A 140 -8.22 -8.49 2.10
CA ASN A 140 -9.11 -7.48 2.66
C ASN A 140 -8.68 -6.06 2.22
N PRO A 141 -9.52 -5.32 1.46
CA PRO A 141 -9.20 -3.96 1.05
C PRO A 141 -9.24 -2.98 2.23
N VAL A 142 -8.22 -2.14 2.33
CA VAL A 142 -8.14 -1.00 3.26
C VAL A 142 -7.55 0.21 2.52
N TYR A 143 -7.73 1.42 3.03
CA TYR A 143 -7.39 2.64 2.28
C TYR A 143 -6.28 3.45 2.96
N ASP A 144 -5.26 3.81 2.21
CA ASP A 144 -4.25 4.77 2.65
C ASP A 144 -4.80 6.18 2.54
N THR A 145 -4.96 6.85 3.68
CA THR A 145 -5.49 8.22 3.75
C THR A 145 -4.41 9.25 4.07
N THR A 146 -3.15 8.84 4.21
CA THR A 146 -2.05 9.73 4.62
C THR A 146 -1.91 10.95 3.72
N ALA A 147 -2.04 10.77 2.41
CA ALA A 147 -2.01 11.85 1.42
C ALA A 147 -3.12 12.91 1.64
N VAL A 148 -4.31 12.45 2.03
CA VAL A 148 -5.45 13.33 2.32
C VAL A 148 -5.16 14.17 3.55
N TRP A 149 -4.62 13.54 4.61
CA TRP A 149 -4.30 14.21 5.86
C TRP A 149 -3.17 15.24 5.71
N GLU A 150 -2.19 14.99 4.85
CA GLU A 150 -1.17 16.00 4.49
C GLU A 150 -1.79 17.24 3.82
N LEU A 151 -2.81 17.05 2.97
CA LEU A 151 -3.52 18.15 2.32
C LEU A 151 -4.32 18.98 3.32
N ILE A 152 -4.98 18.33 4.28
CA ILE A 152 -5.89 18.97 5.23
C ILE A 152 -5.29 19.17 6.62
N LYS A 153 -3.95 19.11 6.78
CA LYS A 153 -3.24 19.19 8.07
C LYS A 153 -3.55 20.44 8.91
N GLN A 154 -4.10 21.49 8.29
CA GLN A 154 -4.49 22.72 8.96
C GLN A 154 -5.90 22.64 9.59
N LEU A 155 -6.69 21.62 9.25
CA LEU A 155 -8.01 21.37 9.81
C LEU A 155 -7.88 20.59 11.12
N LYS A 156 -8.76 20.90 12.08
CA LYS A 156 -8.77 20.22 13.38
C LYS A 156 -9.33 18.81 13.22
N ALA A 157 -8.47 17.79 13.40
CA ALA A 157 -8.84 16.38 13.30
C ALA A 157 -10.03 15.99 14.22
N ASN A 158 -10.16 16.64 15.38
CA ASN A 158 -11.25 16.40 16.33
C ASN A 158 -12.63 16.60 15.68
N HIS A 159 -12.79 17.62 14.83
CA HIS A 159 -14.07 17.89 14.19
C HIS A 159 -14.46 16.75 13.22
N ILE A 160 -13.47 16.23 12.48
CA ILE A 160 -13.70 15.09 11.57
C ILE A 160 -13.95 13.81 12.37
N ALA A 161 -13.28 13.60 13.51
CA ALA A 161 -13.53 12.47 14.40
C ALA A 161 -14.99 12.46 14.90
N ASP A 162 -15.48 13.61 15.37
CA ASP A 162 -16.85 13.78 15.84
C ASP A 162 -17.88 13.50 14.74
N GLU A 163 -17.71 14.08 13.54
CA GLU A 163 -18.63 13.87 12.42
C GLU A 163 -18.61 12.44 11.90
N THR A 164 -17.43 11.82 11.89
CA THR A 164 -17.27 10.46 11.40
C THR A 164 -17.62 9.44 12.45
N GLY A 165 -17.82 9.80 13.73
CA GLY A 165 -18.01 8.87 14.84
C GLY A 165 -16.84 7.91 15.02
N LEU A 166 -15.63 8.37 14.71
CA LEU A 166 -14.38 7.62 14.91
C LEU A 166 -13.68 8.12 16.16
N ASP A 167 -13.03 7.20 16.86
CA ASP A 167 -12.13 7.55 17.95
C ASP A 167 -10.93 8.38 17.43
N ILE A 168 -10.51 9.39 18.19
CA ILE A 168 -9.46 10.32 17.77
C ILE A 168 -8.09 9.66 17.67
N ASP A 169 -7.80 8.66 18.50
CA ASP A 169 -6.54 7.92 18.45
C ASP A 169 -6.51 7.02 17.21
N LEU A 170 -7.64 6.38 16.91
CA LEU A 170 -7.81 5.64 15.67
C LEU A 170 -7.62 6.55 14.45
N LEU A 171 -8.23 7.74 14.45
CA LEU A 171 -8.05 8.73 13.39
C LEU A 171 -6.58 9.16 13.26
N GLY A 172 -5.90 9.43 14.38
CA GLY A 172 -4.47 9.75 14.40
C GLY A 172 -3.61 8.62 13.82
N SER A 173 -3.99 7.36 14.03
CA SER A 173 -3.32 6.22 13.41
C SER A 173 -3.53 6.15 11.88
N PHE A 174 -4.67 6.60 11.38
CA PHE A 174 -4.92 6.73 9.92
C PHE A 174 -4.09 7.87 9.32
N MET A 175 -4.00 9.00 10.03
CA MET A 175 -3.20 10.17 9.60
C MET A 175 -1.73 9.82 9.42
N THR A 176 -1.18 8.97 10.29
CA THR A 176 0.22 8.55 10.26
C THR A 176 0.47 7.33 9.37
N GLY A 177 -0.59 6.67 8.89
CA GLY A 177 -0.49 5.40 8.15
C GLY A 177 -0.06 4.22 9.02
N ALA A 178 -0.18 4.34 10.34
CA ALA A 178 0.05 3.24 11.28
C ALA A 178 -1.07 2.19 11.19
N SER A 179 -2.29 2.63 10.88
CA SER A 179 -3.39 1.76 10.51
C SER A 179 -4.14 2.34 9.30
N PHE A 180 -5.06 1.57 8.74
CA PHE A 180 -5.78 1.94 7.51
C PHE A 180 -7.29 1.73 7.71
N PRO A 181 -8.14 2.70 7.36
CA PRO A 181 -9.58 2.52 7.40
C PRO A 181 -10.05 1.40 6.47
N CYS A 182 -11.05 0.64 6.91
CA CYS A 182 -11.80 -0.27 6.04
C CYS A 182 -12.70 0.53 5.05
N PRO A 183 -13.34 -0.11 4.06
CA PRO A 183 -14.15 0.58 3.05
C PRO A 183 -15.24 1.49 3.63
N ASP A 184 -15.96 1.02 4.65
CA ASP A 184 -17.04 1.79 5.29
C ASP A 184 -16.48 3.01 6.03
N GLN A 185 -15.36 2.85 6.73
CA GLN A 185 -14.67 3.93 7.43
C GLN A 185 -14.11 4.96 6.43
N ALA A 186 -13.49 4.51 5.34
CA ALA A 186 -12.97 5.37 4.29
C ALA A 186 -14.10 6.19 3.63
N THR A 187 -15.26 5.56 3.39
CA THR A 187 -16.45 6.23 2.84
C THR A 187 -17.00 7.28 3.80
N ARG A 188 -17.05 7.00 5.10
CA ARG A 188 -17.45 7.98 6.13
C ARG A 188 -16.49 9.16 6.18
N LEU A 189 -15.19 8.90 6.22
CA LEU A 189 -14.13 9.91 6.19
C LEU A 189 -14.25 10.81 4.95
N GLU A 190 -14.39 10.21 3.76
CA GLU A 190 -14.55 10.96 2.52
C GLU A 190 -15.79 11.86 2.55
N ARG A 191 -16.93 11.36 3.05
CA ARG A 191 -18.16 12.13 3.16
C ARG A 191 -17.98 13.34 4.08
N SER A 192 -17.43 13.15 5.28
CA SER A 192 -17.21 14.23 6.24
C SER A 192 -16.23 15.27 5.70
N ILE A 193 -15.12 14.84 5.08
CA ILE A 193 -14.14 15.76 4.48
C ILE A 193 -14.77 16.57 3.33
N ARG A 194 -15.59 15.93 2.48
CA ARG A 194 -16.30 16.63 1.40
C ARG A 194 -17.30 17.64 1.95
N GLU A 195 -18.02 17.29 3.02
CA GLU A 195 -19.00 18.19 3.64
C GLU A 195 -18.31 19.39 4.28
N LEU A 196 -17.24 19.17 5.03
CA LEU A 196 -16.40 20.24 5.56
C LEU A 196 -15.87 21.15 4.44
N GLY A 197 -15.44 20.57 3.32
CA GLY A 197 -15.03 21.33 2.12
C GLY A 197 -16.15 22.24 1.58
N ARG A 198 -17.40 21.75 1.53
CA ARG A 198 -18.56 22.57 1.12
C ARG A 198 -18.84 23.69 2.09
N GLN A 199 -18.80 23.42 3.40
CA GLN A 199 -19.01 24.44 4.43
C GLN A 199 -17.95 25.55 4.32
N LEU A 200 -16.69 25.19 4.11
CA LEU A 200 -15.60 26.15 3.93
C LEU A 200 -15.79 27.03 2.69
N MET A 201 -16.36 26.50 1.61
CA MET A 201 -16.69 27.28 0.41
C MET A 201 -17.83 28.31 0.63
N GLN A 202 -18.65 28.13 1.67
CA GLN A 202 -19.78 29.01 1.97
C GLN A 202 -19.43 30.15 2.93
N VAL A 203 -18.22 30.17 3.49
CA VAL A 203 -17.80 31.17 4.46
C VAL A 203 -17.76 32.56 3.80
N SER A 204 -18.63 33.47 4.24
CA SER A 204 -18.54 34.92 3.97
C SER A 204 -18.21 35.64 5.27
N ILE A 205 -17.12 36.41 5.26
CA ILE A 205 -16.69 37.24 6.41
C ILE A 205 -17.20 38.70 6.25
N ARG A 206 -17.95 38.97 5.17
CA ARG A 206 -18.53 40.27 4.86
C ARG A 206 -20.04 40.15 4.71
#